data_AF-A0A8B7DZJ0-F1
#
_entry.id   AF-A0A8B7DZJ0-F1
#
_cell.length_a   1.000
_cell.length_b   1.000
_cell.length_c   1.000
_cell.angle_alpha   90.00
_cell.angle_beta   90.00
_cell.angle_gamma   90.00
#
_symmetry.space_group_name_H-M   'P 1'
#
loop_
_entity.id
_entity.type
_entity.pdbx_description
1 polymer ?
#
loop_
_entity_poly.entity_id
_entity_poly.type
_entity_poly.pdbx_seq_one_letter_code
_entity_poly.pdbx_strand_id
1 'polypeptide(L)'
;MRSLSGKPGSITLKKDRQNLIGISIGGGAPLCPCLYVVQVFDNTPASRDGTIQAGDEIVGVNGKSMKGKTKVDVARAIQAIKESVTIQYVKLHADQKEGKTLDIILKKAKHRMVENMSSSTADALGLSRAILCNDGLVKKLEELEQNSAVYKGMVEHTKRILQSFFQMAQLHKELGDIFASIGVRELQPNASEGFAIFAECHRNFNKEGINFLKKVKPMLSDLNTYLTKAIPDTKLTIQKYADAKFEYLSYCLKVKEMDDEEYGYAALHEALYRVETGNYDYRVVLRCRQLAREKFAKLRSDVLVKMELLDNKHVQDLVYQLQRFLEAMTVFHKNSEDELNKANVFPIEVDICGGSLTRTFDN
;
A
#
# COMPACT_ATOMS: atom_id res chain seq x y z
N MET A 1 8.83 45.22 -18.03
CA MET A 1 7.56 44.53 -17.72
C MET A 1 7.49 43.25 -18.53
N ARG A 2 7.64 42.07 -17.92
CA ARG A 2 7.27 40.82 -18.59
C ARG A 2 5.74 40.77 -18.63
N SER A 3 5.15 41.31 -19.70
CA SER A 3 3.76 41.01 -20.05
C SER A 3 3.65 39.49 -20.14
N LEU A 4 2.89 38.87 -19.23
CA LEU A 4 2.68 37.43 -19.22
C LEU A 4 2.17 36.97 -20.58
N SER A 5 2.98 36.19 -21.29
CA SER A 5 2.64 35.48 -22.53
C SER A 5 1.71 34.29 -22.23
N GLY A 6 0.64 34.53 -21.47
CA GLY A 6 -0.33 33.51 -21.12
C GLY A 6 -1.43 33.41 -22.18
N LYS A 7 -1.94 32.19 -22.45
CA LYS A 7 -3.08 32.02 -23.35
C LYS A 7 -4.34 32.61 -22.68
N PRO A 8 -4.97 33.65 -23.27
CA PRO A 8 -6.23 34.16 -22.75
C PRO A 8 -7.35 33.13 -22.96
N GLY A 9 -8.31 33.12 -22.04
CA GLY A 9 -9.46 32.24 -22.07
C GLY A 9 -10.67 32.88 -21.40
N SER A 10 -11.84 32.28 -21.63
CA SER A 10 -13.09 32.68 -21.01
C SER A 10 -13.88 31.43 -20.68
N ILE A 11 -14.51 31.42 -19.50
CA ILE A 11 -15.35 30.32 -19.06
C ILE A 11 -16.62 30.84 -18.40
N THR A 12 -17.76 30.22 -18.70
CA THR A 12 -19.02 30.46 -18.01
C THR A 12 -19.32 29.34 -17.03
N LEU A 13 -19.39 29.67 -15.74
CA LEU A 13 -19.68 28.72 -14.66
C LEU A 13 -21.08 28.96 -14.12
N LYS A 14 -21.88 27.89 -14.07
CA LYS A 14 -23.15 27.89 -13.33
C LYS A 14 -22.87 27.79 -11.83
N LYS A 15 -23.37 28.76 -11.07
CA LYS A 15 -23.17 28.86 -9.63
C LYS A 15 -23.89 27.75 -8.87
N ASP A 16 -23.39 27.48 -7.68
CA ASP A 16 -24.05 26.56 -6.76
C ASP A 16 -25.25 27.21 -6.04
N ARG A 17 -25.88 26.44 -5.14
CA ARG A 17 -27.03 26.88 -4.34
C ARG A 17 -26.69 28.04 -3.40
N GLN A 18 -25.42 28.28 -3.10
CA GLN A 18 -24.93 29.38 -2.27
C GLN A 18 -24.52 30.60 -3.10
N ASN A 19 -24.80 30.61 -4.41
CA ASN A 19 -24.40 31.66 -5.33
C ASN A 19 -22.87 31.83 -5.45
N LEU A 20 -22.11 30.74 -5.22
CA LEU A 20 -20.65 30.68 -5.30
C LEU A 20 -20.18 29.85 -6.51
N ILE A 21 -18.96 30.15 -6.97
CA ILE A 21 -18.26 29.35 -7.99
C ILE A 21 -17.12 28.51 -7.41
N GLY A 22 -16.66 28.81 -6.20
CA GLY A 22 -15.65 28.02 -5.48
C GLY A 22 -14.20 28.34 -5.79
N ILE A 23 -13.85 29.62 -5.92
CA ILE A 23 -12.45 30.06 -6.01
C ILE A 23 -12.11 31.05 -4.89
N SER A 24 -10.87 31.05 -4.45
CA SER A 24 -10.27 32.10 -3.62
C SER A 24 -9.42 33.03 -4.50
N ILE A 25 -9.44 34.33 -4.23
CA ILE A 25 -8.80 35.37 -5.04
C ILE A 25 -7.70 36.06 -4.22
N GLY A 26 -6.51 36.18 -4.81
CA GLY A 26 -5.34 36.86 -4.26
C GLY A 26 -4.90 38.04 -5.12
N GLY A 27 -3.96 38.82 -4.59
CA GLY A 27 -3.45 40.03 -5.23
C GLY A 27 -4.45 41.19 -5.23
N GLY A 28 -4.41 41.97 -6.32
CA GLY A 28 -5.20 43.19 -6.50
C GLY A 28 -4.58 44.46 -5.94
N ALA A 29 -5.16 45.58 -6.34
CA ALA A 29 -4.70 46.93 -5.96
C ALA A 29 -4.81 47.17 -4.44
N PRO A 30 -3.96 48.05 -3.86
CA PRO A 30 -2.88 48.79 -4.52
C PRO A 30 -1.56 48.02 -4.65
N LEU A 31 -1.40 46.92 -3.90
CA LEU A 31 -0.10 46.26 -3.72
C LEU A 31 0.32 45.38 -4.92
N CYS A 32 -0.64 44.74 -5.59
CA CYS A 32 -0.36 43.84 -6.69
C CYS A 32 -1.15 44.26 -7.95
N PRO A 33 -0.50 44.39 -9.12
CA PRO A 33 -1.19 44.77 -10.36
C PRO A 33 -2.10 43.66 -10.91
N CYS A 34 -1.90 42.41 -10.47
CA CYS A 34 -2.61 41.23 -10.94
C CYS A 34 -3.59 40.70 -9.88
N LEU A 35 -4.70 40.16 -10.35
CA LEU A 35 -5.65 39.37 -9.55
C LEU A 35 -5.54 37.93 -10.00
N TYR A 36 -5.39 36.99 -9.08
CA TYR A 36 -5.18 35.59 -9.46
C TYR A 36 -5.90 34.63 -8.51
N VAL A 37 -6.12 33.41 -9.00
CA VAL A 37 -6.76 32.35 -8.21
C VAL A 37 -5.75 31.78 -7.21
N VAL A 38 -6.05 31.87 -5.91
CA VAL A 38 -5.23 31.26 -4.85
C VAL A 38 -5.55 29.79 -4.67
N GLN A 39 -6.83 29.45 -4.75
CA GLN A 39 -7.32 28.09 -4.54
C GLN A 39 -8.62 27.88 -5.30
N VAL A 40 -8.79 26.67 -5.82
CA VAL A 40 -10.08 26.15 -6.27
C VAL A 40 -10.54 25.14 -5.22
N PHE A 41 -11.76 25.29 -4.71
CA PHE A 41 -12.30 24.43 -3.66
C PHE A 41 -12.97 23.20 -4.26
N ASP A 42 -12.80 22.03 -3.65
CA ASP A 42 -13.41 20.79 -4.13
C ASP A 42 -14.94 20.86 -4.11
N ASN A 43 -15.58 20.06 -4.95
CA ASN A 43 -17.03 19.93 -5.04
C ASN A 43 -17.76 21.25 -5.41
N THR A 44 -17.03 22.23 -5.94
CA THR A 44 -17.58 23.49 -6.43
C THR A 44 -17.71 23.53 -7.95
N PRO A 45 -18.49 24.47 -8.53
CA PRO A 45 -18.57 24.63 -9.98
C PRO A 45 -17.21 24.74 -10.68
N ALA A 46 -16.29 25.55 -10.15
CA ALA A 46 -14.96 25.73 -10.72
C ALA A 46 -14.12 24.44 -10.67
N SER A 47 -14.19 23.68 -9.58
CA SER A 47 -13.48 22.41 -9.45
C SER A 47 -14.00 21.34 -10.40
N ARG A 48 -15.33 21.23 -10.58
CA ARG A 48 -15.93 20.25 -11.49
C ARG A 48 -15.64 20.53 -12.95
N ASP A 49 -15.59 21.80 -13.32
CA ASP A 49 -15.25 22.20 -14.67
C ASP A 49 -13.76 22.03 -14.96
N GLY A 50 -12.88 22.41 -14.01
CA GLY A 50 -11.44 22.19 -14.10
C GLY A 50 -10.69 23.16 -15.02
N THR A 51 -11.39 24.04 -15.75
CA THR A 51 -10.75 24.99 -16.68
C THR A 51 -9.98 26.08 -15.96
N ILE A 52 -10.44 26.60 -14.82
CA ILE A 52 -9.71 27.61 -14.03
C ILE A 52 -8.94 26.93 -12.90
N GLN A 53 -7.68 27.32 -12.68
CA GLN A 53 -6.78 26.66 -11.74
C GLN A 53 -5.97 27.70 -10.95
N ALA A 54 -5.40 27.28 -9.82
CA ALA A 54 -4.60 28.14 -8.95
C ALA A 54 -3.40 28.76 -9.72
N GLY A 55 -3.16 30.04 -9.50
CA GLY A 55 -2.16 30.82 -10.22
C GLY A 55 -2.63 31.42 -11.56
N ASP A 56 -3.80 31.03 -12.09
CA ASP A 56 -4.38 31.72 -13.25
C ASP A 56 -4.77 33.16 -12.89
N GLU A 57 -4.56 34.08 -13.82
CA GLU A 57 -4.89 35.50 -13.62
C GLU A 57 -6.31 35.79 -14.07
N ILE A 58 -7.05 36.53 -13.25
CA ILE A 58 -8.42 36.98 -13.53
C ILE A 58 -8.32 38.37 -14.14
N VAL A 59 -8.68 38.49 -15.41
CA VAL A 59 -8.63 39.76 -16.15
C VAL A 59 -10.01 40.39 -16.32
N GLY A 60 -11.09 39.60 -16.22
CA GLY A 60 -12.45 40.11 -16.36
C GLY A 60 -13.53 39.23 -15.74
N VAL A 61 -14.67 39.85 -15.45
CA VAL A 61 -15.91 39.19 -15.00
C VAL A 61 -17.08 39.73 -15.82
N ASN A 62 -17.81 38.86 -16.51
CA ASN A 62 -18.88 39.19 -17.47
C ASN A 62 -18.52 40.33 -18.43
N GLY A 63 -17.29 40.31 -18.96
CA GLY A 63 -16.82 41.32 -19.91
C GLY A 63 -16.39 42.65 -19.29
N LYS A 64 -16.53 42.82 -17.96
CA LYS A 64 -15.97 43.97 -17.23
C LYS A 64 -14.52 43.67 -16.85
N SER A 65 -13.61 44.58 -17.20
CA SER A 65 -12.20 44.46 -16.83
C SER A 65 -12.02 44.55 -15.31
N MET A 66 -11.20 43.65 -14.76
CA MET A 66 -10.83 43.63 -13.34
C MET A 66 -9.46 44.27 -13.07
N LYS A 67 -8.79 44.81 -14.10
CA LYS A 67 -7.48 45.45 -13.94
C LYS A 67 -7.56 46.64 -12.98
N GLY A 68 -6.62 46.72 -12.03
CA GLY A 68 -6.58 47.78 -11.02
C GLY A 68 -7.68 47.71 -9.96
N LYS A 69 -8.43 46.61 -9.88
CA LYS A 69 -9.43 46.38 -8.83
C LYS A 69 -8.85 45.64 -7.63
N THR A 70 -9.54 45.72 -6.49
CA THR A 70 -9.18 44.94 -5.30
C THR A 70 -9.76 43.52 -5.41
N LYS A 71 -9.21 42.56 -4.65
CA LYS A 71 -9.77 41.21 -4.53
C LYS A 71 -11.24 41.21 -4.08
N VAL A 72 -11.64 42.19 -3.26
CA VAL A 72 -13.01 42.36 -2.78
C VAL A 72 -13.93 42.81 -3.91
N ASP A 73 -13.48 43.70 -4.79
CA ASP A 73 -14.28 44.16 -5.93
C ASP A 73 -14.55 43.02 -6.92
N VAL A 74 -13.57 42.16 -7.18
CA VAL A 74 -13.76 40.96 -8.01
C VAL A 74 -14.78 40.01 -7.37
N ALA A 75 -14.65 39.75 -6.06
CA ALA A 75 -15.59 38.91 -5.33
C ALA A 75 -17.03 39.47 -5.41
N ARG A 76 -17.20 40.78 -5.21
CA ARG A 76 -18.50 41.46 -5.36
C ARG A 76 -19.03 41.37 -6.79
N ALA A 77 -18.18 41.57 -7.80
CA ALA A 77 -18.58 41.47 -9.21
C ALA A 77 -19.08 40.07 -9.55
N ILE A 78 -18.40 39.03 -9.08
CA ILE A 78 -18.84 37.64 -9.24
C ILE A 78 -20.17 37.43 -8.51
N GLN A 79 -20.29 37.86 -7.24
CA GLN A 79 -21.48 37.66 -6.42
C GLN A 79 -22.73 38.37 -6.97
N ALA A 80 -22.56 39.56 -7.57
CA ALA A 80 -23.66 40.36 -8.13
C ALA A 80 -24.38 39.69 -9.30
N ILE A 81 -23.69 38.80 -10.03
CA ILE A 81 -24.27 38.08 -11.16
C ILE A 81 -25.05 36.88 -10.66
N LYS A 82 -26.32 36.76 -11.03
CA LYS A 82 -27.17 35.61 -10.66
C LYS A 82 -26.98 34.46 -11.65
N GLU A 83 -27.11 33.24 -11.14
CA GLU A 83 -27.07 31.96 -11.88
C GLU A 83 -25.75 31.59 -12.54
N SER A 84 -25.26 32.35 -13.53
CA SER A 84 -24.08 31.98 -14.33
C SER A 84 -23.15 33.17 -14.49
N VAL A 85 -21.86 32.97 -14.21
CA VAL A 85 -20.83 34.00 -14.30
C VAL A 85 -19.76 33.58 -15.31
N THR A 86 -19.39 34.50 -16.19
CA THR A 86 -18.31 34.37 -17.14
C THR A 86 -17.04 35.00 -16.56
N ILE A 87 -15.99 34.20 -16.41
CA ILE A 87 -14.67 34.64 -15.97
C ILE A 87 -13.75 34.69 -17.18
N GLN A 88 -13.19 35.87 -17.46
CA GLN A 88 -12.08 36.02 -18.38
C GLN A 88 -10.76 35.87 -17.62
N TYR A 89 -9.90 34.97 -18.08
CA TYR A 89 -8.66 34.63 -17.41
C TYR A 89 -7.48 34.53 -18.38
N VAL A 90 -6.27 34.62 -17.83
CA VAL A 90 -5.02 34.33 -18.54
C VAL A 90 -4.37 33.13 -17.86
N LYS A 91 -4.14 32.06 -18.64
CA LYS A 91 -3.51 30.84 -18.11
C LYS A 91 -2.08 31.11 -17.69
N LEU A 92 -1.74 30.63 -16.49
CA LEU A 92 -0.36 30.56 -16.07
C LEU A 92 0.35 29.44 -16.85
N HIS A 93 1.26 29.80 -17.75
CA HIS A 93 2.20 28.86 -18.36
C HIS A 93 3.45 28.79 -17.50
N ALA A 94 3.41 27.95 -16.47
CA ALA A 94 4.59 27.61 -15.69
C ALA A 94 5.05 26.21 -16.08
N ASP A 95 6.33 26.03 -16.41
CA ASP A 95 6.91 24.69 -16.47
C ASP A 95 6.89 24.12 -15.03
N GLN A 96 6.39 22.90 -14.86
CA GLN A 96 6.38 22.24 -13.54
C GLN A 96 7.79 22.14 -12.92
N LYS A 97 8.85 22.22 -13.74
CA LYS A 97 10.24 22.29 -13.26
C LYS A 97 10.55 23.58 -12.51
N GLU A 98 9.94 24.71 -12.87
CA GLU A 98 10.19 26.00 -12.21
C GLU A 98 9.74 26.00 -10.75
N GLY A 99 8.69 25.23 -10.42
CA GLY A 99 8.23 25.06 -9.04
C GLY A 99 8.98 24.00 -8.23
N LYS A 100 9.95 23.27 -8.79
CA LYS A 100 10.74 22.24 -8.09
C LYS A 100 12.11 22.79 -7.67
N THR A 101 12.09 23.75 -6.75
CA THR A 101 13.31 24.38 -6.24
C THR A 101 14.05 23.46 -5.25
N LEU A 102 15.35 23.71 -5.05
CA LEU A 102 16.14 23.03 -4.01
C LEU A 102 15.50 23.17 -2.62
N ASP A 103 14.86 24.32 -2.35
CA ASP A 103 14.12 24.57 -1.12
C ASP A 103 12.96 23.57 -0.93
N ILE A 104 12.17 23.29 -1.97
CA ILE A 104 11.10 22.28 -1.92
C ILE A 104 11.67 20.88 -1.69
N ILE A 105 12.81 20.56 -2.31
CA ILE A 105 13.50 19.27 -2.14
C ILE A 105 13.99 19.10 -0.70
N LEU A 106 14.63 20.13 -0.13
CA LEU A 106 15.11 20.14 1.26
C LEU A 106 13.94 20.03 2.25
N LYS A 107 12.85 20.76 2.03
CA LYS A 107 11.62 20.65 2.82
C LYS A 107 11.04 19.23 2.77
N LYS A 108 11.04 18.60 1.60
CA LYS A 108 10.56 17.22 1.42
C LYS A 108 11.44 16.23 2.18
N ALA A 109 12.77 16.41 2.13
CA ALA A 109 13.72 15.61 2.90
C ALA A 109 13.50 15.79 4.41
N LYS A 110 13.30 17.03 4.89
CA LYS A 110 12.95 17.32 6.29
C LYS A 110 11.71 16.56 6.72
N HIS A 111 10.63 16.61 5.93
CA HIS A 111 9.39 15.90 6.26
C HIS A 111 9.60 14.39 6.36
N ARG A 112 10.38 13.80 5.45
CA ARG A 112 10.72 12.37 5.48
C ARG A 112 11.50 11.98 6.74
N MET A 113 12.44 12.81 7.18
CA MET A 113 13.22 12.54 8.40
C MET A 113 12.34 12.61 9.66
N VAL A 114 11.51 13.64 9.76
CA VAL A 114 10.69 13.89 10.95
C VAL A 114 9.56 12.85 11.13
N GLU A 115 9.05 12.24 10.05
CA GLU A 115 7.98 11.24 10.16
C GLU A 115 8.39 9.99 10.95
N ASN A 116 9.68 9.62 10.95
CA ASN A 116 10.20 8.47 11.71
C ASN A 116 10.72 8.84 13.11
N MET A 117 10.55 10.10 13.56
CA MET A 117 11.04 10.56 14.85
C MET A 117 9.89 10.69 15.86
N SER A 118 10.17 10.39 17.12
CA SER A 118 9.26 10.72 18.21
C SER A 118 9.08 12.24 18.33
N SER A 119 7.96 12.67 18.90
CA SER A 119 7.68 14.09 19.12
C SER A 119 8.79 14.76 19.95
N SER A 120 9.23 14.12 21.02
CA SER A 120 10.29 14.64 21.90
C SER A 120 11.62 14.81 21.16
N THR A 121 11.98 13.87 20.28
CA THR A 121 13.23 13.95 19.51
C THR A 121 13.17 15.02 18.44
N ALA A 122 12.04 15.16 17.74
CA ALA A 122 11.85 16.21 16.74
C ALA A 122 11.90 17.61 17.38
N ASP A 123 11.26 17.78 18.55
CA ASP A 123 11.26 19.04 19.30
C ASP A 123 12.66 19.37 19.83
N ALA A 124 13.41 18.38 20.33
CA ALA A 124 14.81 18.55 20.75
C ALA A 124 15.74 18.98 19.61
N LEU A 125 15.43 18.60 18.37
CA LEU A 125 16.16 19.00 17.16
C LEU A 125 15.60 20.28 16.52
N GLY A 126 14.59 20.92 17.11
CA GLY A 126 13.95 22.12 16.57
C GLY A 126 13.18 21.90 15.27
N LEU A 127 12.79 20.66 14.96
CA LEU A 127 12.12 20.31 13.71
C LEU A 127 10.59 20.45 13.84
N SER A 128 10.04 21.57 13.38
CA SER A 128 8.58 21.76 13.37
C SER A 128 7.86 20.73 12.49
N ARG A 129 6.88 20.02 13.07
CA ARG A 129 6.03 19.04 12.37
C ARG A 129 4.93 19.71 11.56
N ALA A 130 4.65 19.19 10.37
CA ALA A 130 3.46 19.58 9.61
C ALA A 130 2.21 18.93 10.23
N ILE A 131 1.06 19.61 10.17
CA ILE A 131 -0.21 19.23 10.83
C ILE A 131 -0.72 17.83 10.41
N LEU A 132 -0.28 17.28 9.27
CA LEU A 132 -0.69 15.98 8.72
C LEU A 132 0.09 14.77 9.29
N CYS A 133 0.56 14.86 10.53
CA CYS A 133 1.32 13.79 11.21
C CYS A 133 0.47 12.62 11.73
N ASN A 134 -0.86 12.74 11.80
CA ASN A 134 -1.77 11.64 12.18
C ASN A 134 -2.41 11.00 10.96
N ASP A 135 -1.60 10.46 10.06
CA ASP A 135 -2.10 9.75 8.91
C ASP A 135 -2.28 8.27 9.23
N GLY A 136 -3.53 7.82 9.36
CA GLY A 136 -3.86 6.42 9.66
C GLY A 136 -3.28 5.43 8.65
N LEU A 137 -2.87 5.88 7.46
CA LEU A 137 -2.21 5.03 6.46
C LEU A 137 -0.78 4.63 6.84
N VAL A 138 -0.07 5.41 7.68
CA VAL A 138 1.25 5.02 8.19
C VAL A 138 1.11 3.88 9.19
N LYS A 139 0.11 3.95 10.08
CA LYS A 139 -0.22 2.84 10.99
C LYS A 139 -0.59 1.57 10.23
N LYS A 140 -1.33 1.69 9.12
CA LYS A 140 -1.62 0.55 8.23
C LYS A 140 -0.36 -0.06 7.59
N LEU A 141 0.69 0.72 7.36
CA LEU A 141 1.96 0.21 6.87
C LEU A 141 2.66 -0.65 7.95
N GLU A 142 2.65 -0.21 9.21
CA GLU A 142 3.18 -0.98 10.33
C GLU A 142 2.41 -2.29 10.53
N GLU A 143 1.08 -2.25 10.46
CA GLU A 143 0.22 -3.44 10.50
C GLU A 143 0.55 -4.41 9.36
N LEU A 144 0.81 -3.90 8.15
CA LEU A 144 1.23 -4.72 7.00
C LEU A 144 2.60 -5.37 7.22
N GLU A 145 3.54 -4.69 7.86
CA GLU A 145 4.85 -5.25 8.21
C GLU A 145 4.76 -6.35 9.28
N GLN A 146 3.91 -6.15 10.29
CA GLN A 146 3.63 -7.18 11.29
C GLN A 146 2.98 -8.42 10.65
N ASN A 147 1.98 -8.22 9.78
CA ASN A 147 1.34 -9.30 9.03
C ASN A 147 2.35 -10.07 8.14
N SER A 148 3.28 -9.36 7.50
CA SER A 148 4.36 -9.97 6.72
C SER A 148 5.22 -10.92 7.57
N ALA A 149 5.54 -10.54 8.81
CA ALA A 149 6.31 -11.39 9.72
C ALA A 149 5.56 -12.69 10.09
N VAL A 150 4.26 -12.59 10.37
CA VAL A 150 3.41 -13.77 10.63
C VAL A 150 3.41 -14.71 9.44
N TYR A 151 3.22 -14.18 8.23
CA TYR A 151 3.24 -14.97 7.00
C TYR A 151 4.57 -15.66 6.74
N LYS A 152 5.67 -14.96 6.97
CA LYS A 152 7.00 -15.53 6.86
C LYS A 152 7.15 -16.74 7.81
N GLY A 153 6.68 -16.59 9.05
CA GLY A 153 6.62 -17.70 10.01
C GLY A 153 5.78 -18.87 9.49
N MET A 154 4.57 -18.61 8.99
CA MET A 154 3.69 -19.65 8.44
C MET A 154 4.34 -20.43 7.29
N VAL A 155 5.00 -19.75 6.35
CA VAL A 155 5.73 -20.39 5.25
C VAL A 155 6.83 -21.30 5.79
N GLU A 156 7.61 -20.82 6.76
CA GLU A 156 8.72 -21.57 7.35
C GLU A 156 8.24 -22.80 8.14
N HIS A 157 7.16 -22.67 8.91
CA HIS A 157 6.53 -23.79 9.61
C HIS A 157 5.93 -24.81 8.64
N THR A 158 5.21 -24.37 7.62
CA THR A 158 4.64 -25.26 6.59
C THR A 158 5.75 -26.04 5.87
N LYS A 159 6.87 -25.37 5.56
CA LYS A 159 8.03 -26.02 4.94
C LYS A 159 8.62 -27.11 5.83
N ARG A 160 8.80 -26.82 7.13
CA ARG A 160 9.29 -27.79 8.12
C ARG A 160 8.36 -28.99 8.24
N ILE A 161 7.05 -28.77 8.35
CA ILE A 161 6.04 -29.83 8.40
C ILE A 161 6.14 -30.74 7.17
N LEU A 162 6.17 -30.15 5.97
CA LEU A 162 6.27 -30.93 4.73
C LEU A 162 7.58 -31.73 4.64
N GLN A 163 8.69 -31.19 5.13
CA GLN A 163 9.96 -31.92 5.20
C GLN A 163 9.89 -33.10 6.17
N SER A 164 9.31 -32.90 7.36
CA SER A 164 9.12 -33.97 8.34
C SER A 164 8.19 -35.07 7.83
N PHE A 165 7.08 -34.72 7.18
CA PHE A 165 6.19 -35.70 6.54
C PHE A 165 6.86 -36.47 5.42
N PHE A 166 7.71 -35.81 4.63
CA PHE A 166 8.49 -36.50 3.60
C PHE A 166 9.47 -37.51 4.18
N GLN A 167 10.20 -37.14 5.24
CA GLN A 167 11.10 -38.05 5.94
C GLN A 167 10.33 -39.23 6.56
N MET A 168 9.20 -38.97 7.22
CA MET A 168 8.34 -40.00 7.79
C MET A 168 7.83 -40.97 6.72
N ALA A 169 7.39 -40.46 5.56
CA ALA A 169 6.98 -41.30 4.44
C ALA A 169 8.14 -42.20 3.97
N GLN A 170 9.36 -41.66 3.82
CA GLN A 170 10.52 -42.47 3.42
C GLN A 170 10.84 -43.56 4.46
N LEU A 171 10.78 -43.25 5.75
CA LEU A 171 10.97 -44.23 6.83
C LEU A 171 9.94 -45.36 6.76
N HIS A 172 8.67 -45.04 6.47
CA HIS A 172 7.66 -46.08 6.25
C HIS A 172 8.00 -47.00 5.08
N LYS A 173 8.54 -46.47 3.98
CA LYS A 173 8.99 -47.29 2.86
C LYS A 173 10.14 -48.23 3.28
N GLU A 174 11.14 -47.70 3.96
CA GLU A 174 12.30 -48.48 4.44
C GLU A 174 11.87 -49.60 5.39
N LEU A 175 10.99 -49.29 6.35
CA LEU A 175 10.41 -50.29 7.25
C LEU A 175 9.65 -51.36 6.49
N GLY A 176 8.87 -50.98 5.47
CA GLY A 176 8.17 -51.93 4.61
C GLY A 176 9.12 -52.89 3.89
N ASP A 177 10.24 -52.37 3.37
CA ASP A 177 11.25 -53.18 2.68
C ASP A 177 12.00 -54.12 3.64
N ILE A 178 12.25 -53.68 4.89
CA ILE A 178 12.83 -54.51 5.95
C ILE A 178 11.88 -55.63 6.36
N PHE A 179 10.61 -55.33 6.63
CA PHE A 179 9.63 -56.35 7.00
C PHE A 179 9.41 -57.37 5.89
N ALA A 180 9.36 -56.94 4.62
CA ALA A 180 9.27 -57.87 3.50
C ALA A 180 10.49 -58.81 3.44
N SER A 181 11.69 -58.28 3.71
CA SER A 181 12.92 -59.05 3.73
C SER A 181 12.97 -60.06 4.88
N ILE A 182 12.43 -59.72 6.05
CA ILE A 182 12.30 -60.64 7.18
C ILE A 182 11.28 -61.72 6.85
N GLY A 183 10.09 -61.35 6.36
CA GLY A 183 9.00 -62.29 6.06
C GLY A 183 9.40 -63.39 5.10
N VAL A 184 10.19 -63.09 4.05
CA VAL A 184 10.70 -64.08 3.09
C VAL A 184 11.69 -65.09 3.71
N ARG A 185 12.36 -64.72 4.80
CA ARG A 185 13.36 -65.55 5.48
C ARG A 185 12.81 -66.29 6.70
N GLU A 186 11.60 -65.95 7.13
CA GLU A 186 10.96 -66.52 8.31
C GLU A 186 10.50 -67.95 8.05
N LEU A 187 10.79 -68.87 8.97
CA LEU A 187 10.50 -70.30 8.80
C LEU A 187 9.06 -70.62 9.22
N GLN A 188 8.52 -69.88 10.18
CA GLN A 188 7.16 -70.06 10.65
C GLN A 188 6.17 -69.37 9.69
N PRO A 189 5.25 -70.10 9.03
CA PRO A 189 4.36 -69.54 8.01
C PRO A 189 3.51 -68.37 8.52
N ASN A 190 2.97 -68.47 9.74
CA ASN A 190 2.14 -67.42 10.34
C ASN A 190 2.92 -66.12 10.60
N ALA A 191 4.18 -66.24 11.03
CA ALA A 191 5.05 -65.09 11.23
C ALA A 191 5.50 -64.47 9.90
N SER A 192 5.81 -65.31 8.90
CA SER A 192 6.11 -64.88 7.53
C SER A 192 4.96 -64.06 6.92
N GLU A 193 3.72 -64.55 7.04
CA GLU A 193 2.51 -63.85 6.60
C GLU A 193 2.31 -62.52 7.35
N GLY A 194 2.52 -62.52 8.67
CA GLY A 194 2.45 -61.30 9.48
C GLY A 194 3.44 -60.22 9.07
N PHE A 195 4.69 -60.59 8.81
CA PHE A 195 5.69 -59.66 8.30
C PHE A 195 5.35 -59.14 6.89
N ALA A 196 4.73 -59.96 6.03
CA ALA A 196 4.27 -59.53 4.72
C ALA A 196 3.13 -58.48 4.82
N ILE A 197 2.17 -58.70 5.72
CA ILE A 197 1.07 -57.76 5.99
C ILE A 197 1.61 -56.43 6.53
N PHE A 198 2.54 -56.47 7.50
CA PHE A 198 3.18 -55.24 8.00
C PHE A 198 3.99 -54.53 6.92
N ALA A 199 4.70 -55.28 6.08
CA ALA A 199 5.45 -54.71 4.97
C ALA A 199 4.54 -53.91 4.01
N GLU A 200 3.40 -54.49 3.63
CA GLU A 200 2.42 -53.84 2.77
C GLU A 200 1.78 -52.62 3.45
N CYS A 201 1.38 -52.75 4.72
CA CYS A 201 0.83 -51.64 5.51
C CYS A 201 1.79 -50.43 5.54
N HIS A 202 3.08 -50.66 5.81
CA HIS A 202 4.10 -49.62 5.81
C HIS A 202 4.34 -49.01 4.42
N ARG A 203 4.33 -49.81 3.35
CA ARG A 203 4.39 -49.29 1.97
C ARG A 203 3.17 -48.43 1.62
N ASN A 204 1.98 -48.81 2.11
CA ASN A 204 0.76 -48.02 1.92
C ASN A 204 0.82 -46.69 2.71
N PHE A 205 1.35 -46.66 3.94
CA PHE A 205 1.60 -45.39 4.65
C PHE A 205 2.56 -44.47 3.90
N ASN A 206 3.61 -45.00 3.27
CA ASN A 206 4.45 -44.19 2.39
C ASN A 206 3.62 -43.56 1.26
N LYS A 207 2.83 -44.36 0.56
CA LYS A 207 1.98 -43.88 -0.55
C LYS A 207 1.01 -42.78 -0.11
N GLU A 208 0.34 -42.98 1.02
CA GLU A 208 -0.57 -41.98 1.60
C GLU A 208 0.17 -40.71 2.06
N GLY A 209 1.35 -40.84 2.66
CA GLY A 209 2.21 -39.70 3.01
C GLY A 209 2.63 -38.90 1.78
N ILE A 210 3.00 -39.55 0.68
CA ILE A 210 3.32 -38.87 -0.58
C ILE A 210 2.08 -38.18 -1.18
N ASN A 211 0.89 -38.79 -1.09
CA ASN A 211 -0.36 -38.18 -1.54
C ASN A 211 -0.71 -36.93 -0.73
N PHE A 212 -0.56 -36.99 0.61
CA PHE A 212 -0.70 -35.83 1.48
C PHE A 212 0.23 -34.69 1.06
N LEU A 213 1.53 -34.98 0.87
CA LEU A 213 2.51 -33.99 0.44
C LEU A 213 2.14 -33.34 -0.89
N LYS A 214 1.66 -34.11 -1.87
CA LYS A 214 1.20 -33.57 -3.16
C LYS A 214 0.03 -32.60 -3.00
N LYS A 215 -0.91 -32.88 -2.09
CA LYS A 215 -2.07 -32.01 -1.83
C LYS A 215 -1.70 -30.73 -1.08
N VAL A 216 -0.78 -30.80 -0.13
CA VAL A 216 -0.43 -29.65 0.74
C VAL A 216 0.70 -28.79 0.15
N LYS A 217 1.63 -29.36 -0.62
CA LYS A 217 2.76 -28.61 -1.22
C LYS A 217 2.34 -27.31 -1.96
N PRO A 218 1.23 -27.24 -2.71
CA PRO A 218 0.77 -26.00 -3.34
C PRO A 218 0.59 -24.82 -2.37
N MET A 219 0.23 -25.08 -1.11
CA MET A 219 0.09 -24.05 -0.07
C MET A 219 1.36 -23.20 0.10
N LEU A 220 2.55 -23.80 -0.04
CA LEU A 220 3.80 -23.05 0.02
C LEU A 220 3.94 -22.03 -1.11
N SER A 221 3.47 -22.37 -2.32
CA SER A 221 3.53 -21.47 -3.47
C SER A 221 2.59 -20.29 -3.29
N ASP A 222 1.39 -20.57 -2.79
CA ASP A 222 0.33 -19.58 -2.59
C ASP A 222 0.72 -18.58 -1.48
N LEU A 223 1.15 -19.08 -0.31
CA LEU A 223 1.64 -18.26 0.79
C LEU A 223 2.88 -17.42 0.40
N ASN A 224 3.81 -18.00 -0.36
CA ASN A 224 4.97 -17.25 -0.86
C ASN A 224 4.57 -16.18 -1.86
N THR A 225 3.56 -16.40 -2.69
CA THR A 225 3.08 -15.40 -3.65
C THR A 225 2.51 -14.18 -2.92
N TYR A 226 1.76 -14.40 -1.84
CA TYR A 226 1.28 -13.31 -0.98
C TYR A 226 2.45 -12.51 -0.38
N LEU A 227 3.42 -13.21 0.22
CA LEU A 227 4.58 -12.61 0.88
C LEU A 227 5.52 -11.85 -0.08
N THR A 228 5.79 -12.41 -1.25
CA THR A 228 6.83 -11.91 -2.18
C THR A 228 6.29 -10.99 -3.27
N LYS A 229 4.98 -11.02 -3.55
CA LYS A 229 4.36 -10.19 -4.59
C LYS A 229 3.33 -9.22 -4.02
N ALA A 230 2.32 -9.72 -3.31
CA ALA A 230 1.17 -8.90 -2.91
C ALA A 230 1.53 -7.85 -1.84
N ILE A 231 2.26 -8.25 -0.79
CA ILE A 231 2.72 -7.31 0.25
C ILE A 231 3.68 -6.25 -0.33
N PRO A 232 4.76 -6.60 -1.07
CA PRO A 232 5.67 -5.60 -1.63
C PRO A 232 5.01 -4.62 -2.59
N ASP A 233 4.08 -5.10 -3.42
CA ASP A 233 3.33 -4.24 -4.35
C ASP A 233 2.42 -3.24 -3.62
N THR A 234 1.80 -3.66 -2.52
CA THR A 234 0.99 -2.76 -1.66
C THR A 234 1.88 -1.75 -0.92
N LYS A 235 3.01 -2.21 -0.37
CA LYS A 235 4.02 -1.36 0.28
C LYS A 235 4.55 -0.29 -0.69
N LEU A 236 4.81 -0.63 -1.94
CA LEU A 236 5.23 0.33 -2.96
C LEU A 236 4.18 1.40 -3.22
N THR A 237 2.89 1.05 -3.24
CA THR A 237 1.80 2.03 -3.41
C THR A 237 1.71 2.99 -2.21
N ILE A 238 1.83 2.46 -0.98
CA ILE A 238 1.87 3.28 0.24
C ILE A 238 3.07 4.23 0.23
N GLN A 239 4.25 3.76 -0.20
CA GLN A 239 5.44 4.60 -0.32
C GLN A 239 5.27 5.74 -1.33
N LYS A 240 4.66 5.46 -2.49
CA LYS A 240 4.32 6.49 -3.50
C LYS A 240 3.36 7.53 -2.94
N TYR A 241 2.37 7.10 -2.17
CA TYR A 241 1.45 7.98 -1.46
C TYR A 241 2.18 8.89 -0.46
N ALA A 242 3.04 8.32 0.39
CA ALA A 242 3.80 9.08 1.38
C ALA A 242 4.69 10.13 0.71
N ASP A 243 5.35 9.76 -0.39
CA ASP A 243 6.18 10.67 -1.18
C ASP A 243 5.37 11.85 -1.76
N ALA A 244 4.17 11.60 -2.26
CA ALA A 244 3.25 12.63 -2.77
C ALA A 244 2.69 13.52 -1.65
N LYS A 245 2.39 12.94 -0.48
CA LYS A 245 2.01 13.69 0.72
C LYS A 245 3.09 14.68 1.12
N PHE A 246 4.35 14.24 1.18
CA PHE A 246 5.47 15.13 1.52
C PHE A 246 5.71 16.21 0.49
N GLU A 247 5.60 15.90 -0.80
CA GLU A 247 5.67 16.89 -1.87
C GLU A 247 4.59 17.97 -1.70
N TYR A 248 3.34 17.58 -1.44
CA TYR A 248 2.25 18.52 -1.17
C TYR A 248 2.51 19.37 0.09
N LEU A 249 2.96 18.76 1.19
CA LEU A 249 3.26 19.49 2.43
C LEU A 249 4.39 20.50 2.28
N SER A 250 5.43 20.18 1.50
CA SER A 250 6.50 21.13 1.17
C SER A 250 5.97 22.38 0.48
N TYR A 251 5.03 22.20 -0.46
CA TYR A 251 4.37 23.34 -1.13
C TYR A 251 3.47 24.13 -0.18
N CYS A 252 2.73 23.48 0.71
CA CYS A 252 1.93 24.18 1.72
C CYS A 252 2.80 25.04 2.64
N LEU A 253 3.94 24.50 3.09
CA LEU A 253 4.89 25.24 3.90
C LEU A 253 5.46 26.43 3.12
N LYS A 254 5.83 26.23 1.85
CA LYS A 254 6.37 27.32 1.02
C LYS A 254 5.35 28.44 0.80
N VAL A 255 4.08 28.11 0.55
CA VAL A 255 3.03 29.12 0.43
C VAL A 255 2.91 29.91 1.73
N LYS A 256 2.90 29.24 2.89
CA LYS A 256 2.84 29.91 4.19
C LYS A 256 4.02 30.84 4.41
N GLU A 257 5.25 30.41 4.13
CA GLU A 257 6.45 31.26 4.23
C GLU A 257 6.33 32.53 3.37
N MET A 258 5.78 32.41 2.16
CA MET A 258 5.57 33.56 1.27
C MET A 258 4.41 34.46 1.72
N ASP A 259 3.37 33.90 2.33
CA ASP A 259 2.27 34.68 2.94
C ASP A 259 2.77 35.45 4.17
N ASP A 260 3.59 34.81 5.02
CA ASP A 260 4.19 35.41 6.22
C ASP A 260 5.18 36.53 5.85
N GLU A 261 5.98 36.35 4.77
CA GLU A 261 6.84 37.39 4.21
C GLU A 261 6.02 38.60 3.72
N GLU A 262 4.96 38.36 2.94
CA GLU A 262 4.08 39.43 2.43
C GLU A 262 3.42 40.21 3.57
N TYR A 263 2.98 39.51 4.63
CA TYR A 263 2.44 40.14 5.83
C TYR A 263 3.48 40.99 6.58
N GLY A 264 4.72 40.51 6.68
CA GLY A 264 5.82 41.25 7.32
C GLY A 264 6.13 42.58 6.63
N TYR A 265 6.28 42.55 5.29
CA TYR A 265 6.49 43.77 4.49
C TYR A 265 5.29 44.73 4.58
N ALA A 266 4.06 44.19 4.53
CA ALA A 266 2.86 45.00 4.68
C ALA A 266 2.77 45.68 6.05
N ALA A 267 3.17 45.01 7.13
CA ALA A 267 3.20 45.59 8.48
C ALA A 267 4.22 46.75 8.59
N LEU A 268 5.33 46.66 7.87
CA LEU A 268 6.35 47.71 7.79
C LEU A 268 6.00 48.82 6.79
N HIS A 269 4.88 48.71 6.07
CA HIS A 269 4.50 49.62 4.98
C HIS A 269 5.54 49.67 3.85
N GLU A 270 6.29 48.58 3.67
CA GLU A 270 7.29 48.44 2.61
C GLU A 270 6.71 47.67 1.43
N ALA A 271 7.16 48.04 0.23
CA ALA A 271 6.75 47.36 -0.98
C ALA A 271 7.62 46.12 -1.23
N LEU A 272 6.97 45.01 -1.55
CA LEU A 272 7.64 43.76 -1.88
C LEU A 272 7.71 43.57 -3.40
N TYR A 273 8.90 43.63 -3.97
CA TYR A 273 9.13 43.63 -5.43
C TYR A 273 8.39 42.51 -6.18
N ARG A 274 8.39 41.27 -5.65
CA ARG A 274 7.66 40.16 -6.29
C ARG A 274 6.16 40.44 -6.38
N VAL A 275 5.57 41.10 -5.37
CA VAL A 275 4.14 41.42 -5.33
C VAL A 275 3.82 42.56 -6.31
N GLU A 276 4.64 43.60 -6.33
CA GLU A 276 4.50 44.74 -7.24
C GLU A 276 4.58 44.35 -8.72
N THR A 277 5.30 43.27 -9.03
CA THR A 277 5.49 42.76 -10.39
C THR A 277 4.49 41.66 -10.79
N GLY A 278 3.45 41.42 -9.99
CA GLY A 278 2.36 40.48 -10.31
C GLY A 278 2.45 39.10 -9.63
N ASN A 279 3.38 38.94 -8.69
CA ASN A 279 3.56 37.77 -7.82
C ASN A 279 3.70 36.44 -8.56
N TYR A 280 4.45 36.42 -9.67
CA TYR A 280 4.59 35.26 -10.54
C TYR A 280 5.05 34.00 -9.80
N ASP A 281 6.14 34.07 -9.03
CA ASP A 281 6.69 32.90 -8.34
C ASP A 281 5.70 32.29 -7.35
N TYR A 282 4.95 33.13 -6.63
CA TYR A 282 3.89 32.67 -5.73
C TYR A 282 2.80 31.93 -6.51
N ARG A 283 2.37 32.46 -7.66
CA ARG A 283 1.38 31.83 -8.55
C ARG A 283 1.87 30.47 -9.08
N VAL A 284 3.17 30.34 -9.40
CA VAL A 284 3.79 29.06 -9.76
C VAL A 284 3.71 28.07 -8.60
N VAL A 285 4.08 28.50 -7.38
CA VAL A 285 4.00 27.65 -6.18
C VAL A 285 2.55 27.22 -5.89
N LEU A 286 1.57 28.11 -6.06
CA LEU A 286 0.15 27.77 -5.92
C LEU A 286 -0.29 26.70 -6.92
N ARG A 287 0.15 26.80 -8.18
CA ARG A 287 -0.10 25.78 -9.21
C ARG A 287 0.50 24.44 -8.83
N CYS A 288 1.77 24.41 -8.43
CA CYS A 288 2.44 23.18 -8.01
C CYS A 288 1.77 22.56 -6.77
N ARG A 289 1.34 23.39 -5.80
CA ARG A 289 0.57 22.94 -4.63
C ARG A 289 -0.73 22.25 -5.05
N GLN A 290 -1.49 22.84 -5.98
CA GLN A 290 -2.72 22.24 -6.49
C GLN A 290 -2.45 20.87 -7.14
N LEU A 291 -1.48 20.79 -8.04
CA LEU A 291 -1.14 19.55 -8.73
C LEU A 291 -0.64 18.47 -7.76
N ALA A 292 0.19 18.84 -6.79
CA ALA A 292 0.65 17.93 -5.75
C ALA A 292 -0.50 17.42 -4.88
N ARG A 293 -1.47 18.28 -4.56
CA ARG A 293 -2.69 17.91 -3.82
C ARG A 293 -3.56 16.91 -4.59
N GLU A 294 -3.79 17.13 -5.88
CA GLU A 294 -4.56 16.23 -6.75
C GLU A 294 -3.91 14.85 -6.83
N LYS A 295 -2.60 14.81 -7.05
CA LYS A 295 -1.80 13.56 -7.04
C LYS A 295 -1.87 12.84 -5.69
N PHE A 296 -1.71 13.59 -4.58
CA PHE A 296 -1.81 13.07 -3.22
C PHE A 296 -3.20 12.47 -2.94
N ALA A 297 -4.27 13.19 -3.29
CA ALA A 297 -5.65 12.74 -3.07
C ALA A 297 -5.98 11.49 -3.87
N LYS A 298 -5.53 11.42 -5.13
CA LYS A 298 -5.68 10.23 -5.98
C LYS A 298 -4.98 9.02 -5.35
N LEU A 299 -3.69 9.17 -5.00
CA LEU A 299 -2.92 8.08 -4.39
C LEU A 299 -3.49 7.64 -3.03
N ARG A 300 -4.10 8.55 -2.26
CA ARG A 300 -4.81 8.20 -1.02
C ARG A 300 -5.96 7.23 -1.31
N SER A 301 -6.76 7.53 -2.33
CA SER A 301 -7.85 6.64 -2.76
C SER A 301 -7.33 5.29 -3.25
N ASP A 302 -6.27 5.30 -4.07
CA ASP A 302 -5.64 4.08 -4.60
C ASP A 302 -5.13 3.17 -3.47
N VAL A 303 -4.47 3.75 -2.45
CA VAL A 303 -4.01 3.00 -1.27
C VAL A 303 -5.17 2.38 -0.51
N LEU A 304 -6.26 3.12 -0.28
CA LEU A 304 -7.40 2.60 0.48
C LEU A 304 -8.04 1.39 -0.22
N VAL A 305 -8.29 1.50 -1.53
CA VAL A 305 -8.83 0.40 -2.34
C VAL A 305 -7.87 -0.78 -2.34
N LYS A 306 -6.56 -0.54 -2.50
CA LYS A 306 -5.57 -1.61 -2.57
C LYS A 306 -5.42 -2.36 -1.25
N MET A 307 -5.49 -1.65 -0.12
CA MET A 307 -5.51 -2.28 1.21
C MET A 307 -6.75 -3.15 1.40
N GLU A 308 -7.93 -2.65 1.02
CA GLU A 308 -9.17 -3.43 1.11
C GLU A 308 -9.15 -4.69 0.23
N LEU A 309 -8.63 -4.57 -1.00
CA LEU A 309 -8.44 -5.73 -1.89
C LEU A 309 -7.43 -6.73 -1.32
N LEU A 310 -6.35 -6.25 -0.71
CA LEU A 310 -5.34 -7.09 -0.08
C LEU A 310 -5.94 -7.86 1.10
N ASP A 311 -6.66 -7.17 2.00
CA ASP A 311 -7.30 -7.74 3.18
C ASP A 311 -8.35 -8.80 2.79
N ASN A 312 -9.20 -8.50 1.81
CA ASN A 312 -10.21 -9.45 1.32
C ASN A 312 -9.57 -10.70 0.69
N LYS A 313 -8.54 -10.52 -0.14
CA LYS A 313 -7.82 -11.63 -0.78
C LYS A 313 -7.07 -12.48 0.25
N HIS A 314 -6.47 -11.82 1.24
CA HIS A 314 -5.73 -12.44 2.35
C HIS A 314 -6.61 -13.42 3.13
N VAL A 315 -7.78 -12.98 3.59
CA VAL A 315 -8.69 -13.81 4.39
C VAL A 315 -9.17 -15.01 3.60
N GLN A 316 -9.58 -14.80 2.35
CA GLN A 316 -10.08 -15.88 1.48
C GLN A 316 -8.99 -16.93 1.21
N ASP A 317 -7.77 -16.50 0.87
CA ASP A 317 -6.67 -17.43 0.60
C ASP A 317 -6.30 -18.22 1.85
N LEU A 318 -6.18 -17.58 3.03
CA LEU A 318 -5.88 -18.31 4.27
C LEU A 318 -6.91 -19.38 4.61
N VAL A 319 -8.20 -19.05 4.54
CA VAL A 319 -9.28 -20.01 4.81
C VAL A 319 -9.16 -21.19 3.87
N TYR A 320 -8.95 -20.93 2.58
CA TYR A 320 -8.80 -21.97 1.57
C TYR A 320 -7.56 -22.86 1.81
N GLN A 321 -6.41 -22.26 2.16
CA GLN A 321 -5.20 -23.03 2.48
C GLN A 321 -5.37 -23.89 3.73
N LEU A 322 -6.02 -23.36 4.78
CA LEU A 322 -6.29 -24.12 6.01
C LEU A 322 -7.26 -25.27 5.77
N GLN A 323 -8.32 -25.06 5.00
CA GLN A 323 -9.25 -26.12 4.60
C GLN A 323 -8.53 -27.21 3.81
N ARG A 324 -7.74 -26.84 2.79
CA ARG A 324 -6.92 -27.77 2.02
C ARG A 324 -6.01 -28.62 2.90
N PHE A 325 -5.36 -28.00 3.90
CA PHE A 325 -4.51 -28.70 4.86
C PHE A 325 -5.29 -29.68 5.74
N LEU A 326 -6.40 -29.23 6.34
CA LEU A 326 -7.24 -30.04 7.21
C LEU A 326 -7.88 -31.22 6.48
N GLU A 327 -8.38 -31.00 5.27
CA GLU A 327 -8.92 -32.06 4.41
C GLU A 327 -7.85 -33.08 4.06
N ALA A 328 -6.65 -32.63 3.68
CA ALA A 328 -5.54 -33.52 3.38
C ALA A 328 -5.11 -34.35 4.60
N MET A 329 -5.03 -33.74 5.79
CA MET A 329 -4.74 -34.46 7.03
C MET A 329 -5.83 -35.46 7.39
N THR A 330 -7.10 -35.07 7.25
CA THR A 330 -8.24 -35.94 7.57
C THR A 330 -8.21 -37.19 6.68
N VAL A 331 -8.00 -37.01 5.37
CA VAL A 331 -7.86 -38.12 4.43
C VAL A 331 -6.65 -38.99 4.77
N PHE A 332 -5.50 -38.38 5.08
CA PHE A 332 -4.30 -39.12 5.47
C PHE A 332 -4.55 -39.99 6.70
N HIS A 333 -5.08 -39.42 7.78
CA HIS A 333 -5.32 -40.16 9.02
C HIS A 333 -6.40 -41.23 8.87
N LYS A 334 -7.49 -40.96 8.15
CA LYS A 334 -8.54 -41.94 7.90
C LYS A 334 -8.02 -43.12 7.08
N ASN A 335 -7.28 -42.85 6.01
CA ASN A 335 -6.68 -43.90 5.21
C ASN A 335 -5.65 -44.70 6.02
N SER A 336 -4.87 -44.03 6.88
CA SER A 336 -3.94 -44.71 7.78
C SER A 336 -4.65 -45.61 8.79
N GLU A 337 -5.78 -45.17 9.36
CA GLU A 337 -6.62 -45.98 10.25
C GLU A 337 -7.18 -47.21 9.52
N ASP A 338 -7.68 -47.04 8.29
CA ASP A 338 -8.18 -48.15 7.47
C ASP A 338 -7.09 -49.19 7.17
N GLU A 339 -5.85 -48.75 6.88
CA GLU A 339 -4.72 -49.65 6.67
C GLU A 339 -4.30 -50.37 7.95
N LEU A 340 -4.31 -49.69 9.11
CA LEU A 340 -4.04 -50.31 10.41
C LEU A 340 -5.09 -51.39 10.75
N ASN A 341 -6.37 -51.10 10.51
CA ASN A 341 -7.46 -52.03 10.80
C ASN A 341 -7.40 -53.30 9.95
N LYS A 342 -6.86 -53.23 8.73
CA LYS A 342 -6.61 -54.40 7.87
C LYS A 342 -5.42 -55.24 8.36
N ALA A 343 -4.45 -54.61 9.02
CA ALA A 343 -3.24 -55.26 9.53
C ALA A 343 -3.47 -55.93 10.91
N ASN A 344 -4.60 -56.63 11.09
CA ASN A 344 -4.88 -57.37 12.32
C ASN A 344 -4.23 -58.75 12.30
N VAL A 345 -2.97 -58.83 12.72
CA VAL A 345 -2.16 -60.06 12.65
C VAL A 345 -1.93 -60.71 14.03
N PHE A 346 -2.60 -60.25 15.09
CA PHE A 346 -2.38 -60.79 16.42
C PHE A 346 -3.26 -62.01 16.74
N PRO A 347 -2.72 -63.02 17.45
CA PRO A 347 -1.34 -63.12 17.95
C PRO A 347 -0.36 -63.67 16.89
N ILE A 348 0.80 -63.02 16.75
CA ILE A 348 1.95 -63.60 16.06
C ILE A 348 2.78 -64.36 17.11
N GLU A 349 2.74 -65.68 17.07
CA GLU A 349 3.75 -66.47 17.77
C GLU A 349 5.05 -66.36 16.98
N VAL A 350 6.06 -65.73 17.56
CA VAL A 350 7.43 -65.66 17.01
C VAL A 350 8.30 -66.53 17.91
N ASP A 351 8.76 -67.67 17.41
CA ASP A 351 9.72 -68.49 18.14
C ASP A 351 11.12 -67.87 18.06
N ILE A 352 11.44 -67.02 19.03
CA ILE A 352 12.73 -66.33 19.16
C ILE A 352 13.88 -67.33 19.41
N CYS A 353 13.59 -68.58 19.79
CA CYS A 353 14.61 -69.59 20.07
C CYS A 353 15.04 -70.42 18.84
N GLY A 354 14.25 -70.44 17.76
CA GLY A 354 14.50 -71.29 16.59
C GLY A 354 15.03 -70.61 15.32
N GLY A 355 14.99 -69.27 15.24
CA GLY A 355 15.29 -68.52 14.01
C GLY A 355 16.64 -67.82 14.01
N SER A 356 17.55 -68.23 13.11
CA SER A 356 18.80 -67.62 12.58
C SER A 356 19.82 -66.91 13.49
N LEU A 357 19.50 -66.53 14.73
CA LEU A 357 20.42 -65.90 15.69
C LEU A 357 21.13 -66.93 16.58
N THR A 358 20.69 -68.20 16.56
CA THR A 358 21.25 -69.32 17.31
C THR A 358 22.10 -70.27 16.47
N ARG A 359 22.72 -69.79 15.37
CA ARG A 359 23.93 -70.46 14.87
C ARG A 359 25.01 -70.27 15.93
N THR A 360 25.04 -71.22 16.86
CA THR A 360 26.16 -71.47 17.75
C THR A 360 27.44 -71.43 16.94
N PHE A 361 28.38 -70.60 17.39
CA PHE A 361 29.78 -70.76 17.03
C PHE A 361 30.23 -72.09 17.63
N ASP A 362 30.08 -73.17 16.88
CA ASP A 362 30.77 -74.42 17.16
C ASP A 362 32.14 -74.37 16.45
N ASN A 363 33.18 -74.66 17.25
CA ASN A 363 34.62 -74.53 16.99
C ASN A 363 35.13 -75.03 15.63
#